data_AF-A0A7S1EDZ6-F1
#
_entry.id   AF-A0A7S1EDZ6-F1
#
_cell.length_a   1.000
_cell.length_b   1.000
_cell.length_c   1.000
_cell.angle_alpha   90.00
_cell.angle_beta   90.00
_cell.angle_gamma   90.00
#
_symmetry.space_group_name_H-M   'P 1'
#
loop_
_entity.id
_entity.type
_entity.pdbx_description
1 polymer ?
#
loop_
_entity_poly.entity_id
_entity_poly.type
_entity_poly.pdbx_seq_one_letter_code
_entity_poly.pdbx_strand_id
1 'polypeptide(L)'
;MVGGGKRVEYHVEPLGHVVLRVTDGAHFEVVAGKRGEAGLVDSGQGESRLNGPTSCALSSDRQTLLIADAGNNTVRSLCLASLELKTLGNGIPHDVTVAVWKHHDAGIEVPGG
;
A
#
# COMPACT_ATOMS: atom_id res chain seq x y z
N MET A 1 -14.77 22.11 -20.07
CA MET A 1 -15.08 20.69 -19.81
C MET A 1 -13.93 20.11 -19.01
N VAL A 2 -14.13 19.80 -17.72
CA VAL A 2 -13.08 19.19 -16.89
C VAL A 2 -13.00 17.72 -17.30
N GLY A 3 -11.87 17.29 -17.83
CA GLY A 3 -11.65 15.91 -18.24
C GLY A 3 -11.83 14.98 -17.05
N GLY A 4 -12.80 14.06 -17.14
CA GLY A 4 -13.03 13.03 -16.14
C GLY A 4 -11.88 12.02 -16.14
N GLY A 5 -10.78 12.34 -15.47
CA GLY A 5 -9.73 11.38 -15.16
C GLY A 5 -10.26 10.35 -14.18
N LYS A 6 -9.98 9.06 -14.42
CA LYS A 6 -10.35 7.98 -13.50
C LYS A 6 -9.71 8.22 -12.13
N ARG A 7 -10.51 8.21 -11.07
CA ARG A 7 -10.01 8.30 -9.68
C ARG A 7 -9.56 6.91 -9.24
N VAL A 8 -8.31 6.77 -8.82
CA VAL A 8 -7.76 5.50 -8.31
C VAL A 8 -7.37 5.68 -6.84
N GLU A 9 -7.87 4.78 -6.00
CA GLU A 9 -7.60 4.72 -4.56
C GLU A 9 -7.11 3.31 -4.18
N TYR A 10 -6.39 3.22 -3.06
CA TYR A 10 -5.93 1.95 -2.49
C TYR A 10 -6.47 1.78 -1.09
N HIS A 11 -7.17 0.68 -0.84
CA HIS A 11 -7.85 0.39 0.43
C HIS A 11 -7.29 -0.91 0.99
N VAL A 12 -6.94 -0.92 2.28
CA VAL A 12 -6.55 -2.15 2.97
C VAL A 12 -7.80 -2.85 3.49
N GLU A 13 -7.79 -4.18 3.44
CA GLU A 13 -8.82 -5.02 4.04
C GLU A 13 -8.17 -5.95 5.08
N PRO A 14 -8.11 -5.56 6.37
CA PRO A 14 -7.31 -6.26 7.38
C PRO A 14 -7.70 -7.73 7.56
N LEU A 15 -9.01 -8.00 7.68
CA LEU A 15 -9.55 -9.35 7.84
C LEU A 15 -9.48 -10.16 6.53
N GLY A 16 -9.48 -9.48 5.39
CA GLY A 16 -9.31 -10.12 4.09
C GLY A 16 -7.86 -10.44 3.77
N HIS A 17 -6.88 -9.87 4.50
CA HIS A 17 -5.45 -9.99 4.23
C HIS A 17 -5.07 -9.50 2.82
N VAL A 18 -5.76 -8.48 2.33
CA VAL A 18 -5.57 -7.96 0.96
C VAL A 18 -5.49 -6.44 0.94
N VAL A 19 -4.91 -5.92 -0.15
CA VAL A 19 -5.05 -4.53 -0.58
C VAL A 19 -5.85 -4.47 -1.88
N LEU A 20 -6.82 -3.58 -1.92
CA LEU A 20 -7.70 -3.35 -3.05
C LEU A 20 -7.32 -2.06 -3.78
N ARG A 21 -7.24 -2.15 -5.11
CA ARG A 21 -7.32 -0.99 -6.00
C ARG A 21 -8.78 -0.69 -6.29
N VAL A 22 -9.20 0.52 -6.00
CA VAL A 22 -10.56 1.01 -6.23
C VAL A 22 -10.52 2.05 -7.35
N THR A 23 -11.23 1.80 -8.45
CA THR A 23 -11.35 2.75 -9.57
C THR A 23 -12.74 3.33 -9.62
N ASP A 24 -12.82 4.66 -9.64
CA ASP A 24 -14.05 5.46 -9.69
C ASP A 24 -15.07 5.09 -8.59
N GLY A 25 -14.59 4.50 -7.48
CA GLY A 25 -15.43 4.02 -6.38
C GLY A 25 -16.29 2.79 -6.69
N ALA A 26 -16.16 2.21 -7.89
CA ALA A 26 -17.07 1.16 -8.38
C ALA A 26 -16.35 -0.16 -8.75
N HIS A 27 -15.09 -0.10 -9.16
CA HIS A 27 -14.34 -1.28 -9.56
C HIS A 27 -13.27 -1.62 -8.53
N PHE A 28 -13.35 -2.82 -7.95
CA PHE A 28 -12.47 -3.31 -6.90
C PHE A 28 -11.62 -4.47 -7.42
N GLU A 29 -10.31 -4.40 -7.19
CA GLU A 29 -9.36 -5.41 -7.64
C GLU A 29 -8.32 -5.68 -6.55
N VAL A 30 -8.06 -6.95 -6.25
CA VAL A 30 -6.98 -7.31 -5.32
C VAL A 30 -5.65 -7.11 -6.04
N VAL A 31 -4.81 -6.23 -5.49
CA VAL A 31 -3.48 -5.92 -6.03
C VAL A 31 -2.34 -6.46 -5.17
N ALA A 32 -2.62 -6.86 -3.93
CA ALA A 32 -1.68 -7.57 -3.06
C ALA A 32 -2.41 -8.45 -2.04
N GLY A 33 -1.77 -9.54 -1.64
CA GLY A 33 -2.33 -10.53 -0.72
C GLY A 33 -3.32 -11.48 -1.39
N LYS A 34 -3.85 -12.42 -0.61
CA LYS A 34 -4.88 -13.35 -1.05
C LYS A 34 -5.96 -13.51 0.00
N ARG A 35 -7.21 -13.39 -0.45
CA ARG A 35 -8.39 -13.32 0.42
C ARG A 35 -8.50 -14.58 1.29
N GLY A 36 -8.50 -14.39 2.61
CA GLY A 36 -8.61 -15.49 3.58
C GLY A 36 -7.34 -16.31 3.80
N GLU A 37 -6.22 -15.94 3.16
CA GLU A 37 -4.92 -16.61 3.34
C GLU A 37 -3.91 -15.64 3.94
N ALA A 38 -3.72 -15.73 5.25
CA ALA A 38 -2.69 -14.97 5.95
C ALA A 38 -1.29 -15.57 5.70
N GLY A 39 -0.26 -14.72 5.64
CA GLY A 39 1.13 -15.18 5.62
C GLY A 39 2.13 -14.09 5.24
N LEU A 40 3.41 -14.45 5.22
CA LEU A 40 4.54 -13.60 4.81
C LEU A 40 5.16 -14.18 3.54
N VAL A 41 4.57 -13.86 2.39
CA VAL A 41 5.06 -14.32 1.08
C VAL A 41 5.26 -13.13 0.17
N ASP A 42 6.51 -12.92 -0.24
CA ASP A 42 6.91 -11.98 -1.28
C ASP A 42 6.74 -12.66 -2.64
N SER A 43 5.92 -12.07 -3.50
CA SER A 43 5.73 -12.56 -4.87
C SER A 43 5.07 -11.51 -5.76
N GLY A 44 5.09 -11.75 -7.07
CA GLY A 44 4.22 -11.09 -8.03
C GLY A 44 2.92 -11.83 -8.30
N GLN A 45 2.05 -11.20 -9.10
CA GLN A 45 0.91 -11.83 -9.80
C GLN A 45 -0.15 -12.52 -8.92
N GLY A 46 -0.39 -11.99 -7.72
CA GLY A 46 -1.49 -12.47 -6.86
C GLY A 46 -1.15 -13.65 -5.95
N GLU A 47 0.08 -14.15 -5.98
CA GLU A 47 0.54 -15.17 -5.03
C GLU A 47 1.13 -14.61 -3.74
N SER A 48 1.12 -13.28 -3.59
CA SER A 48 1.64 -12.66 -2.38
C SER A 48 0.70 -12.95 -1.20
N ARG A 49 1.25 -12.94 0.00
CA ARG A 49 0.48 -13.09 1.23
C ARG A 49 0.83 -11.94 2.17
N LEU A 50 -0.22 -11.40 2.76
CA LEU A 50 -0.20 -10.42 3.84
C LEU A 50 -0.85 -11.06 5.07
N ASN A 51 -0.70 -10.44 6.23
CA ASN A 51 -1.34 -10.87 7.46
C ASN A 51 -1.82 -9.64 8.22
N GLY A 52 -3.10 -9.34 8.09
CA GLY A 52 -3.71 -8.19 8.77
C GLY A 52 -3.06 -6.84 8.40
N PRO A 53 -3.02 -6.45 7.12
CA PRO A 53 -2.53 -5.12 6.73
C PRO A 53 -3.43 -4.05 7.33
N THR A 54 -2.85 -2.99 7.89
CA THR A 54 -3.59 -1.95 8.64
C THR A 54 -3.64 -0.60 7.95
N SER A 55 -2.67 -0.30 7.10
CA SER A 55 -2.61 0.95 6.33
C SER A 55 -1.73 0.79 5.10
N CYS A 56 -1.89 1.71 4.14
CA CYS A 56 -1.01 1.82 2.98
C CYS A 56 -0.82 3.27 2.55
N ALA A 57 0.33 3.56 1.94
CA ALA A 57 0.67 4.88 1.42
C ALA A 57 1.32 4.77 0.04
N LEU A 58 0.92 5.65 -0.87
CA LEU A 58 1.47 5.71 -2.22
C LEU A 58 2.73 6.57 -2.22
N SER A 59 3.78 6.12 -2.92
CA SER A 59 4.99 6.92 -3.15
C SER A 59 4.68 8.18 -3.98
N SER A 60 5.54 9.20 -3.86
CA SER A 60 5.37 10.48 -4.56
C SER A 60 5.33 10.34 -6.08
N ASP A 61 6.09 9.40 -6.64
CA ASP A 61 6.11 9.03 -8.06
C ASP A 61 4.95 8.10 -8.49
N ARG A 62 4.11 7.70 -7.53
CA ARG A 62 2.98 6.79 -7.70
C ARG A 62 3.33 5.42 -8.29
N GLN A 63 4.57 4.97 -8.14
CA GLN A 63 5.02 3.66 -8.63
C GLN A 63 4.97 2.56 -7.56
N THR A 64 5.05 2.95 -6.29
CA THR A 64 5.17 2.00 -5.17
C THR A 64 4.10 2.27 -4.12
N LEU A 65 3.46 1.21 -3.64
CA LEU A 65 2.59 1.27 -2.46
C LEU A 65 3.31 0.64 -1.27
N LEU A 66 3.49 1.42 -0.20
CA LEU A 66 3.99 0.94 1.08
C LEU A 66 2.81 0.42 1.91
N ILE A 67 2.95 -0.74 2.54
CA ILE A 67 1.89 -1.43 3.28
C ILE A 67 2.42 -1.79 4.67
N ALA A 68 1.69 -1.40 5.71
CA ALA A 68 1.96 -1.82 7.08
C ALA A 68 1.28 -3.18 7.33
N ASP A 69 2.07 -4.25 7.27
CA ASP A 69 1.61 -5.64 7.38
C ASP A 69 1.73 -6.13 8.83
N ALA A 70 0.81 -5.63 9.67
CA ALA A 70 0.95 -5.63 11.11
C ALA A 70 0.99 -7.04 11.72
N GLY A 71 0.21 -7.98 11.21
CA GLY A 71 0.25 -9.38 11.68
C GLY A 71 1.56 -10.10 11.38
N ASN A 72 2.36 -9.57 10.46
CA ASN A 72 3.72 -10.05 10.19
C ASN A 72 4.81 -9.17 10.82
N ASN A 73 4.46 -8.06 11.49
CA ASN A 73 5.42 -7.09 12.02
C ASN A 73 6.40 -6.56 10.97
N THR A 74 5.94 -6.32 9.74
CA THR A 74 6.79 -5.86 8.63
C THR A 74 6.19 -4.67 7.88
N VAL A 75 7.04 -3.94 7.18
CA VAL A 75 6.63 -3.02 6.11
C VAL A 75 6.87 -3.70 4.78
N ARG A 76 5.87 -3.68 3.91
CA ARG A 76 5.92 -4.27 2.57
C ARG A 76 5.87 -3.17 1.51
N SER A 77 6.51 -3.38 0.38
CA SER A 77 6.42 -2.53 -0.81
C SER A 77 5.82 -3.30 -1.97
N LEU A 78 4.81 -2.74 -2.62
CA LEU A 78 4.21 -3.25 -3.84
C LEU A 78 4.61 -2.36 -5.02
N CYS A 79 5.29 -2.92 -6.00
CA CYS A 79 5.49 -2.25 -7.30
C CYS A 79 4.17 -2.30 -8.08
N LEU A 80 3.59 -1.13 -8.40
CA LEU A 80 2.27 -1.07 -9.04
C LEU A 80 2.27 -1.45 -10.52
N ALA A 81 3.44 -1.42 -11.17
CA ALA A 81 3.59 -1.85 -12.56
C ALA A 81 3.65 -3.38 -12.68
N SER A 82 4.38 -4.06 -11.79
CA SER A 82 4.57 -5.52 -11.84
C SER A 82 3.66 -6.29 -10.87
N LEU A 83 3.01 -5.60 -9.94
CA LEU A 83 2.32 -6.17 -8.78
C LEU A 83 3.21 -7.09 -7.94
N GLU A 84 4.52 -6.82 -7.93
CA GLU A 84 5.50 -7.53 -7.12
C GLU A 84 5.52 -6.95 -5.71
N LEU A 85 5.23 -7.80 -4.71
CA LEU A 85 5.30 -7.49 -3.30
C LEU A 85 6.66 -7.93 -2.73
N LYS A 86 7.30 -7.03 -1.97
CA LYS A 86 8.58 -7.27 -1.28
C LYS A 86 8.52 -6.81 0.17
N THR A 87 9.24 -7.49 1.04
CA THR A 87 9.46 -7.10 2.43
C THR A 87 10.63 -6.11 2.51
N LEU A 88 10.42 -4.94 3.11
CA LEU A 88 11.44 -3.89 3.24
C LEU A 88 12.21 -3.91 4.56
N GLY A 89 11.76 -4.66 5.57
CA GLY A 89 12.44 -4.77 6.85
C GLY A 89 11.80 -5.79 7.78
N ASN A 90 12.64 -6.45 8.58
CA ASN A 90 12.31 -7.66 9.33
C ASN A 90 11.91 -7.37 10.80
N GLY A 91 11.22 -6.26 11.05
CA GLY A 91 10.61 -6.02 12.37
C GLY A 91 11.56 -5.66 13.53
N ILE A 92 12.81 -5.29 13.27
CA ILE A 92 13.57 -4.47 14.24
C ILE A 92 13.14 -3.01 14.05
N PRO A 93 12.70 -2.29 15.09
CA PRO A 93 12.22 -0.91 14.97
C PRO A 93 13.40 -0.02 14.57
N HIS A 94 13.58 0.15 13.27
CA HIS A 94 14.35 1.24 12.70
C HIS A 94 13.38 2.36 12.42
N ASP A 95 13.68 3.52 13.00
CA ASP A 95 13.01 4.80 12.85
C ASP A 95 12.34 4.95 11.48
N VAL A 96 11.04 4.66 11.42
CA VAL A 96 10.24 4.96 10.24
C VAL A 96 9.72 6.36 10.45
N THR A 97 10.25 7.32 9.68
CA THR A 97 9.61 8.62 9.52
C THR A 97 8.20 8.37 9.02
N VAL A 98 7.23 8.50 9.91
CA VAL A 98 5.81 8.51 9.55
C VAL A 98 5.60 9.81 8.78
N ALA A 99 5.64 9.75 7.46
CA ALA A 99 5.10 10.83 6.65
C ALA A 99 3.58 10.81 6.91
N VAL A 100 3.12 11.67 7.82
CA VAL A 100 1.70 11.98 7.95
C VAL A 100 1.28 12.66 6.63
N TRP A 101 0.83 11.87 5.67
CA TRP A 101 0.17 12.40 4.49
C TRP A 101 -1.21 12.88 4.92
N LYS A 102 -1.36 14.20 5.09
CA LYS A 102 -2.67 14.80 5.26
C LYS A 102 -3.46 14.55 3.96
N HIS A 103 -4.52 13.76 4.05
CA HIS A 103 -5.62 13.89 3.10
C HIS A 103 -6.08 15.34 3.13
N HIS A 104 -6.18 15.97 1.95
CA HIS A 104 -6.48 17.38 1.70
C HIS A 104 -5.32 18.39 1.85
N ASP A 105 -4.89 18.89 0.69
CA ASP A 105 -4.39 20.25 0.41
C ASP A 105 -3.67 20.99 1.55
N ALA A 106 -2.35 20.83 1.62
CA ALA A 106 -1.41 21.93 1.89
C ALA A 106 0.03 21.40 1.72
N GLY A 107 0.82 22.10 0.91
CA GLY A 107 2.23 21.78 0.69
C GLY A 107 3.03 21.76 1.99
N ILE A 108 3.95 20.79 2.09
CA ILE A 108 5.03 20.83 3.09
C ILE A 108 6.18 21.60 2.44
N GLU A 109 6.41 22.83 2.92
CA GLU A 109 7.71 23.48 2.78
C GLU A 109 8.65 22.82 3.80
N VAL A 110 9.74 22.24 3.29
CA VAL A 110 10.89 21.84 4.11
C VAL A 110 11.84 23.03 4.23
N PRO A 111 12.15 23.53 5.44
CA PRO A 111 13.20 24.53 5.62
C PRO A 111 14.55 23.92 5.26
N GLY A 112 15.27 24.60 4.36
CA GLY A 112 16.61 24.18 3.92
C GLY A 112 17.61 24.17 5.09
N GLY A 113 18.45 23.13 5.08
CA GLY A 113 19.75 23.11 5.76
C GLY A 113 20.86 23.25 4.74
#